data_AF-A0A9X2C0U6-F1
#
_entry.id   AF-A0A9X2C0U6-F1
#
_cell.length_a   1.000
_cell.length_b   1.000
_cell.length_c   1.000
_cell.angle_alpha   90.00
_cell.angle_beta   90.00
_cell.angle_gamma   90.00
#
_symmetry.space_group_name_H-M   'P 1'
#
loop_
_entity.id
_entity.type
_entity.pdbx_description
1 polymer ?
#
loop_
_entity_poly.entity_id
_entity_poly.type
_entity_poly.pdbx_seq_one_letter_code
_entity_poly.pdbx_strand_id
1 'polypeptide(L)'
;MMRAATPLAPHDVPTWRLHALRAMYLLIVVGLGCVVWPGFFNRTHPWVLMNGVVSCMLVAFSLLALVGLRHPLRMLPILLWELTWKTVWLAVIAAPLALQGRMDEATMGTVVECSLVVLVALVIPWRHVFEHYVRGRGERWNGAR
;
A
#
# COMPACT_ATOMS: atom_id res chain seq x y z
N MET A 1 8.18 28.27 23.79
CA MET A 1 8.41 28.53 22.36
C MET A 1 8.65 27.21 21.64
N MET A 2 7.64 26.68 20.95
CA MET A 2 7.75 25.41 20.22
C MET A 2 8.18 25.71 18.79
N ARG A 3 9.42 25.36 18.44
CA ARG A 3 10.02 25.60 17.12
C ARG A 3 9.19 24.85 16.08
N ALA A 4 8.55 25.57 15.14
CA ALA A 4 7.84 24.94 14.03
C ALA A 4 8.85 24.08 13.26
N ALA A 5 8.66 22.76 13.27
CA ALA A 5 9.48 21.84 12.51
C ALA A 5 9.27 22.18 11.02
N THR A 6 10.32 22.69 10.39
CA THR A 6 10.34 22.95 8.95
C THR A 6 9.99 21.65 8.23
N PRO A 7 8.99 21.64 7.31
CA PRO A 7 8.69 20.44 6.53
C PRO A 7 9.96 19.99 5.83
N LEU A 8 10.38 18.75 6.04
CA LEU A 8 11.60 18.24 5.44
C LEU A 8 11.51 18.34 3.92
N ALA A 9 12.50 18.99 3.31
CA ALA A 9 12.61 19.05 1.86
C ALA A 9 12.81 17.61 1.33
N PRO A 10 12.45 17.30 0.07
CA PRO A 10 12.71 15.98 -0.54
C PRO A 10 14.16 15.51 -0.41
N HIS A 11 15.09 16.45 -0.22
CA HIS A 11 16.52 16.23 -0.01
C HIS A 11 16.89 15.64 1.37
N ASP A 12 15.98 15.65 2.34
CA ASP A 12 16.25 15.17 3.71
C ASP A 12 15.99 13.67 3.90
N VAL A 13 15.42 12.99 2.90
CA VAL A 13 15.24 11.53 2.93
C VAL A 13 16.49 10.87 2.35
N PRO A 14 17.17 9.98 3.08
CA PRO A 14 18.41 9.39 2.61
C PRO A 14 18.15 8.49 1.39
N THR A 15 19.14 8.45 0.48
CA THR A 15 19.04 7.73 -0.81
C THR A 15 18.71 6.24 -0.64
N TRP A 16 19.29 5.58 0.36
CA TRP A 16 19.00 4.17 0.66
C TRP A 16 17.51 3.92 0.92
N ARG A 17 16.82 4.88 1.56
CA ARG A 17 15.38 4.78 1.84
C ARG A 17 14.55 4.96 0.59
N LEU A 18 15.00 5.80 -0.34
CA LEU A 18 14.37 5.92 -1.66
C LEU A 18 14.55 4.63 -2.48
N HIS A 19 15.69 3.94 -2.37
CA HIS A 19 15.89 2.63 -2.99
C HIS A 19 15.03 1.55 -2.34
N ALA A 20 14.91 1.55 -1.01
CA ALA A 20 14.02 0.64 -0.29
C ALA A 20 12.55 0.84 -0.72
N LEU A 21 12.08 2.08 -0.87
CA LEU A 21 10.74 2.38 -1.39
C LEU A 21 10.56 1.83 -2.81
N ARG A 22 11.54 2.04 -3.70
CA ARG A 22 11.48 1.47 -5.06
C ARG A 22 11.46 -0.06 -5.06
N ALA A 23 12.26 -0.69 -4.20
CA ALA A 23 12.22 -2.13 -4.03
C ALA A 23 10.84 -2.62 -3.56
N MET A 24 10.19 -1.87 -2.65
CA MET A 24 8.83 -2.17 -2.20
C MET A 24 7.81 -2.05 -3.34
N TYR A 25 7.85 -0.97 -4.12
CA TYR A 25 6.99 -0.83 -5.30
C TYR A 25 7.24 -1.95 -6.32
N LEU A 26 8.50 -2.33 -6.54
CA LEU A 26 8.86 -3.42 -7.45
C LEU A 26 8.29 -4.76 -6.95
N LEU A 27 8.42 -5.03 -5.65
CA LEU A 27 7.85 -6.22 -5.02
C LEU A 27 6.34 -6.29 -5.24
N ILE A 28 5.62 -5.18 -5.05
CA ILE A 28 4.18 -5.09 -5.30
C ILE A 28 3.84 -5.38 -6.76
N VAL A 29 4.55 -4.73 -7.70
CA VAL A 29 4.34 -4.91 -9.15
C VAL A 29 4.55 -6.36 -9.54
N VAL A 30 5.65 -6.97 -9.09
CA VAL A 30 5.98 -8.37 -9.43
C VAL A 30 4.99 -9.32 -8.75
N GLY A 31 4.71 -9.14 -7.46
CA GLY A 31 3.78 -9.98 -6.71
C GLY A 31 2.38 -9.98 -7.34
N LEU A 32 1.83 -8.80 -7.62
CA LEU A 32 0.51 -8.70 -8.26
C LEU A 32 0.55 -9.11 -9.73
N GLY A 33 1.67 -8.88 -10.43
CA GLY A 33 1.89 -9.38 -11.79
C GLY A 33 1.88 -10.90 -11.87
N CYS A 34 2.38 -11.60 -10.84
CA CYS A 34 2.34 -13.06 -10.79
C CYS A 34 0.99 -13.62 -10.32
N VAL A 35 0.31 -12.91 -9.41
CA VAL A 35 -0.91 -13.44 -8.76
C VAL A 35 -2.19 -13.04 -9.50
N VAL A 36 -2.29 -11.77 -9.92
CA VAL A 36 -3.54 -11.20 -10.44
C VAL A 36 -3.60 -11.21 -11.96
N TRP A 37 -2.50 -10.85 -12.63
CA TRP A 37 -2.49 -10.68 -14.09
C TRP A 37 -2.76 -11.98 -14.88
N PRO A 38 -2.33 -13.19 -14.47
CA PRO A 38 -2.67 -14.41 -15.19
C PRO A 38 -4.18 -14.61 -15.34
N GLY A 39 -4.97 -14.21 -14.34
CA GLY A 39 -6.44 -14.29 -14.39
C GLY A 39 -7.07 -13.35 -15.43
N PHE A 40 -6.37 -12.29 -15.86
CA PHE A 40 -6.84 -11.40 -16.93
C PHE A 40 -6.59 -11.97 -18.33
N PHE A 41 -5.49 -12.72 -18.50
CA PHE A 41 -5.11 -13.30 -19.79
C PHE A 41 -5.72 -14.69 -20.01
N ASN A 42 -5.75 -15.54 -18.98
CA ASN A 42 -6.29 -16.89 -19.05
C ASN A 42 -7.77 -16.89 -18.62
N ARG A 43 -8.65 -16.43 -19.51
CA ARG A 43 -10.10 -16.37 -19.25
C ARG A 43 -10.76 -17.69 -19.61
N THR A 44 -10.79 -18.64 -18.68
CA THR A 44 -11.53 -19.90 -18.85
C THR A 44 -12.98 -19.82 -18.35
N HIS A 45 -13.29 -18.93 -17.39
CA HIS A 45 -14.64 -18.76 -16.82
C HIS A 45 -14.99 -17.29 -16.54
N PRO A 46 -16.28 -16.92 -16.59
CA PRO A 46 -16.75 -15.59 -16.21
C PRO A 46 -16.50 -15.34 -14.72
N TRP A 47 -16.10 -14.11 -14.39
CA TRP A 47 -15.82 -13.73 -13.00
C TRP A 47 -17.09 -13.57 -12.18
N VAL A 48 -17.03 -14.07 -10.94
CA VAL A 48 -17.94 -13.61 -9.89
C VAL A 48 -17.72 -12.11 -9.70
N LEU A 49 -18.80 -11.33 -9.66
CA LEU A 49 -18.76 -9.86 -9.71
C LEU A 49 -17.72 -9.25 -8.77
N MET A 50 -17.71 -9.63 -7.48
CA MET A 50 -16.77 -9.07 -6.49
C MET A 50 -15.32 -9.46 -6.74
N ASN A 51 -15.04 -10.69 -7.19
CA ASN A 51 -13.67 -11.10 -7.53
C ASN A 51 -13.13 -10.27 -8.69
N GLY A 52 -13.99 -9.94 -9.65
CA GLY A 52 -13.63 -9.07 -10.75
C GLY A 52 -13.36 -7.63 -10.34
N VAL A 53 -14.20 -7.06 -9.47
CA VAL A 53 -13.98 -5.72 -8.91
C VAL A 53 -12.64 -5.65 -8.18
N VAL A 54 -12.36 -6.61 -7.28
CA VAL A 54 -11.10 -6.66 -6.53
C VAL A 54 -9.90 -6.81 -7.48
N SER A 55 -9.99 -7.71 -8.46
CA SER A 55 -8.91 -7.93 -9.43
C SER A 55 -8.60 -6.67 -10.24
N CYS A 56 -9.62 -5.93 -10.70
CA CYS A 56 -9.45 -4.65 -11.38
C CYS A 56 -8.80 -3.58 -10.48
N MET A 57 -9.22 -3.50 -9.21
CA MET A 57 -8.62 -2.58 -8.24
C MET A 57 -7.13 -2.91 -8.00
N LEU A 58 -6.79 -4.19 -7.87
CA LEU A 58 -5.41 -4.66 -7.67
C LEU A 58 -4.54 -4.43 -8.91
N VAL A 59 -5.07 -4.61 -10.11
CA VAL A 59 -4.34 -4.25 -11.34
C VAL A 59 -4.10 -2.74 -11.39
N ALA A 60 -5.11 -1.92 -11.16
CA ALA A 60 -4.94 -0.46 -11.11
C ALA A 60 -3.89 -0.05 -10.07
N PHE A 61 -3.92 -0.65 -8.88
CA PHE A 61 -2.92 -0.46 -7.84
C PHE A 61 -1.51 -0.87 -8.30
N SER A 62 -1.36 -2.01 -8.99
CA SER A 62 -0.06 -2.43 -9.55
C SER A 62 0.47 -1.45 -10.61
N LEU A 63 -0.40 -0.87 -11.43
CA LEU A 63 -0.03 0.15 -12.42
C LEU A 63 0.40 1.46 -11.74
N LEU A 64 -0.29 1.87 -10.68
CA LEU A 64 0.12 3.04 -9.90
C LEU A 64 1.45 2.79 -9.15
N ALA A 65 1.70 1.56 -8.71
CA ALA A 65 2.98 1.18 -8.12
C ALA A 65 4.15 1.31 -9.11
N LEU A 66 3.94 1.10 -10.42
CA LEU A 66 4.95 1.41 -11.45
C LEU A 66 5.33 2.90 -11.45
N VAL A 67 4.37 3.80 -11.25
CA VAL A 67 4.66 5.24 -11.12
C VAL A 67 5.47 5.51 -9.84
N GLY A 68 5.23 4.73 -8.77
CA GLY A 68 6.01 4.74 -7.54
C GLY A 68 7.50 4.41 -7.74
N LEU A 69 7.86 3.61 -8.74
CA LEU A 69 9.27 3.36 -9.09
C LEU A 69 9.99 4.65 -9.52
N ARG A 70 9.31 5.50 -10.30
CA ARG A 70 9.82 6.79 -10.75
C ARG A 70 9.76 7.85 -9.65
N HIS A 71 8.64 7.89 -8.90
CA HIS A 71 8.32 8.93 -7.92
C HIS A 71 7.94 8.35 -6.54
N PRO A 72 8.89 7.71 -5.82
CA PRO A 72 8.56 6.91 -4.63
C PRO A 72 7.96 7.71 -3.47
N LEU A 73 8.41 8.95 -3.23
CA LEU A 73 7.86 9.78 -2.16
C LEU A 73 6.47 10.33 -2.50
N ARG A 74 6.25 10.73 -3.76
CA ARG A 74 4.95 11.29 -4.19
C ARG A 74 3.84 10.24 -4.19
N MET A 75 4.22 8.98 -4.40
CA MET A 75 3.31 7.83 -4.42
C MET A 75 3.19 7.12 -3.07
N LEU A 76 3.66 7.73 -1.96
CA LEU A 76 3.46 7.19 -0.61
C LEU A 76 1.99 6.89 -0.26
N PRO A 77 0.97 7.66 -0.71
CA PRO A 77 -0.42 7.37 -0.38
C PRO A 77 -0.87 5.96 -0.79
N ILE A 78 -0.29 5.43 -1.86
CA ILE A 78 -0.56 4.07 -2.36
C ILE A 78 -0.03 3.02 -1.37
N LEU A 79 1.18 3.21 -0.81
CA LEU A 79 1.72 2.31 0.23
C LEU A 79 0.96 2.45 1.55
N LEU A 80 0.48 3.65 1.89
CA LEU A 80 -0.37 3.86 3.06
C LEU A 80 -1.72 3.17 2.89
N TRP A 81 -2.31 3.19 1.70
CA TRP A 81 -3.50 2.40 1.39
C TRP A 81 -3.23 0.91 1.57
N GLU A 82 -2.15 0.39 0.99
CA GLU A 82 -1.72 -1.01 1.11
C GLU A 82 -1.57 -1.44 2.57
N LEU A 83 -0.92 -0.60 3.37
CA LEU A 83 -0.78 -0.80 4.81
C LEU A 83 -2.14 -0.83 5.51
N THR A 84 -3.00 0.13 5.21
CA THR A 84 -4.27 0.32 5.91
C THR A 84 -5.21 -0.84 5.66
N TRP A 85 -5.45 -1.21 4.40
CA TRP A 85 -6.45 -2.24 4.09
C TRP A 85 -6.01 -3.62 4.62
N LYS A 86 -4.72 -3.97 4.52
CA LYS A 86 -4.20 -5.24 5.06
C LYS A 86 -4.28 -5.28 6.58
N THR A 87 -3.96 -4.16 7.23
CA THR A 87 -4.07 -4.06 8.70
C THR A 87 -5.52 -4.19 9.16
N VAL A 88 -6.45 -3.52 8.48
CA VAL A 88 -7.89 -3.62 8.78
C VAL A 88 -8.39 -5.05 8.54
N TRP A 89 -8.01 -5.68 7.43
CA TRP A 89 -8.42 -7.06 7.14
C TRP A 89 -7.89 -8.04 8.18
N LEU A 90 -6.61 -7.94 8.56
CA LEU A 90 -6.02 -8.77 9.61
C LEU A 90 -6.71 -8.57 10.96
N ALA A 91 -7.03 -7.33 11.32
CA ALA A 91 -7.65 -7.01 12.59
C ALA A 91 -9.14 -7.42 12.66
N VAL A 92 -9.90 -7.21 11.58
CA VAL A 92 -11.36 -7.36 11.57
C VAL A 92 -11.80 -8.75 11.12
N ILE A 93 -11.02 -9.41 10.26
CA ILE A 93 -11.37 -10.72 9.69
C ILE A 93 -10.49 -11.82 10.25
N ALA A 94 -9.17 -11.72 10.08
CA ALA A 94 -8.27 -12.80 10.46
C ALA A 94 -8.20 -13.01 11.97
N ALA A 95 -8.08 -11.94 12.76
CA ALA A 95 -7.95 -12.05 14.21
C ALA A 95 -9.18 -12.72 14.87
N PRO A 96 -10.43 -12.33 14.57
CA PRO A 96 -11.61 -13.05 15.09
C PRO A 96 -11.67 -14.51 14.65
N LEU A 97 -11.36 -14.82 13.40
CA LEU A 97 -11.36 -16.20 12.89
C LEU A 97 -10.30 -17.07 13.59
N ALA A 98 -9.12 -16.51 13.83
CA ALA A 98 -8.05 -17.17 14.57
C ALA A 98 -8.45 -17.44 16.04
N LEU A 99 -9.05 -16.44 16.71
CA LEU A 99 -9.53 -16.58 18.09
C LEU A 99 -10.65 -17.63 18.24
N GLN A 100 -11.45 -17.83 17.20
CA GLN A 100 -12.53 -18.83 17.17
C GLN A 100 -12.06 -20.22 16.71
N GLY A 101 -10.79 -20.37 16.30
CA GLY A 101 -10.28 -21.64 15.74
C GLY A 101 -10.93 -22.03 14.40
N ARG A 102 -11.44 -21.05 13.63
CA ARG A 102 -12.19 -21.27 12.37
C ARG A 102 -11.40 -20.88 11.12
N MET A 103 -10.09 -20.89 11.21
CA MET A 103 -9.22 -20.44 10.13
C MET A 103 -9.04 -21.58 9.12
N ASP A 104 -9.64 -21.42 7.94
CA ASP A 104 -9.47 -22.35 6.83
C ASP A 104 -8.19 -22.04 6.01
N GLU A 105 -7.87 -22.94 5.08
CA GLU A 105 -6.66 -22.83 4.26
C GLU A 105 -6.66 -21.58 3.38
N ALA A 106 -7.81 -21.20 2.84
CA ALA A 106 -7.96 -19.99 2.01
C ALA A 106 -7.72 -18.70 2.81
N THR A 107 -8.27 -18.62 4.03
CA THR A 107 -8.05 -17.50 4.94
C THR A 107 -6.58 -17.45 5.35
N MET A 108 -5.96 -18.60 5.65
CA MET A 108 -4.55 -18.66 6.00
C MET A 108 -3.65 -18.16 4.85
N GLY A 109 -3.94 -18.54 3.61
CA GLY A 109 -3.23 -18.00 2.44
C GLY A 109 -3.31 -16.47 2.37
N THR A 110 -4.51 -15.92 2.58
CA THR A 110 -4.71 -14.46 2.63
C THR A 110 -3.96 -13.81 3.79
N VAL A 111 -3.90 -14.45 4.97
CA VAL A 111 -3.11 -13.96 6.11
C VAL A 111 -1.63 -13.86 5.75
N VAL A 112 -1.07 -14.86 5.06
CA VAL A 112 0.33 -14.83 4.61
C VAL A 112 0.57 -13.69 3.64
N GLU A 113 -0.30 -13.49 2.64
CA GLU A 113 -0.20 -12.36 1.69
C GLU A 113 -0.34 -11.00 2.38
N CYS A 114 -1.24 -10.90 3.37
CA CYS A 114 -1.42 -9.70 4.17
C CYS A 114 -0.25 -9.47 5.13
N SER A 115 0.46 -10.49 5.59
CA SER A 115 1.59 -10.34 6.53
C SER A 115 2.77 -9.53 5.95
N LEU A 116 2.90 -9.52 4.62
CA LEU A 116 3.89 -8.69 3.90
C LEU A 116 3.72 -7.18 4.17
N VAL A 117 2.58 -6.77 4.73
CA VAL A 117 2.34 -5.40 5.19
C VAL A 117 3.40 -4.89 6.18
N VAL A 118 4.03 -5.80 6.94
CA VAL A 118 5.13 -5.46 7.86
C VAL A 118 6.31 -4.87 7.10
N LEU A 119 6.62 -5.37 5.91
CA LEU A 119 7.69 -4.84 5.08
C LEU A 119 7.35 -3.42 4.58
N VAL A 120 6.08 -3.19 4.21
CA VAL A 120 5.59 -1.87 3.80
C VAL A 120 5.76 -0.88 4.95
N ALA A 121 5.33 -1.26 6.16
CA ALA A 121 5.48 -0.45 7.37
C ALA A 121 6.96 -0.14 7.69
N LEU A 122 7.88 -1.07 7.46
CA LEU A 122 9.30 -0.87 7.71
C LEU A 122 9.92 0.17 6.76
N VAL A 123 9.56 0.09 5.48
CA VAL A 123 10.17 0.93 4.43
C VAL A 123 9.63 2.37 4.45
N ILE A 124 8.35 2.55 4.84
CA ILE A 124 7.70 3.86 4.88
C ILE A 124 8.52 4.87 5.72
N PRO A 125 8.85 6.06 5.20
CA PRO A 125 9.49 7.13 5.95
C PRO A 125 8.48 7.80 6.89
N TRP A 126 8.24 7.21 8.07
CA TRP A 126 7.26 7.70 9.05
C TRP A 126 7.40 9.16 9.42
N ARG A 127 8.62 9.67 9.57
CA ARG A 127 8.87 11.09 9.84
C ARG A 127 8.30 11.98 8.72
N HIS A 128 8.57 11.62 7.46
CA HIS A 128 8.04 12.32 6.30
C HIS A 128 6.51 12.20 6.22
N VAL A 129 5.96 11.01 6.47
CA VAL A 129 4.50 10.81 6.48
C VAL A 129 3.82 11.69 7.52
N PHE A 130 4.36 11.73 8.73
CA PHE A 130 3.79 12.52 9.81
C PHE A 130 3.89 14.03 9.54
N GLU A 131 5.02 14.50 9.03
CA GLU A 131 5.19 15.91 8.69
C GLU A 131 4.32 16.35 7.51
N HIS A 132 4.19 15.51 6.49
CA HIS A 132 3.52 15.88 5.25
C HIS A 132 2.00 15.62 5.28
N TYR A 133 1.56 14.46 5.77
CA TYR A 133 0.15 14.06 5.74
C TYR A 133 -0.60 14.33 7.04
N VAL A 134 0.09 14.39 8.18
CA VAL A 134 -0.57 14.59 9.50
C VAL A 134 -0.44 16.04 9.97
N ARG A 135 0.76 16.62 9.90
CA ARG A 135 1.01 18.02 10.28
C ARG A 135 0.91 18.99 9.13
N GLY A 136 1.05 18.51 7.89
CA GLY A 136 0.96 19.34 6.70
C GLY A 136 -0.39 20.04 6.63
N ARG A 137 -0.40 21.29 6.19
CA ARG A 137 -1.66 21.98 5.91
C ARG A 137 -2.27 21.35 4.67
N GLY A 138 -3.51 20.89 4.77
CA GLY A 138 -4.26 20.42 3.62
C GLY A 138 -4.34 21.49 2.53
N GLU A 139 -4.40 21.05 1.28
CA GLU A 139 -4.52 21.94 0.14
C GLU A 139 -5.74 22.86 0.29
N ARG A 140 -5.59 24.11 -0.16
CA ARG A 140 -6.64 25.10 -0.06
C ARG A 140 -7.84 24.68 -0.91
N TRP A 141 -9.02 24.73 -0.31
CA TRP A 141 -10.29 24.50 -1.02
C TRP A 141 -10.59 25.60 -2.05
N ASN A 142 -10.24 26.85 -1.74
CA ASN A 142 -10.47 28.01 -2.63
C ASN A 142 -9.15 28.76 -2.94
N GLY A 143 -8.89 28.98 -4.23
CA GLY A 143 -7.77 29.78 -4.71
C GLY A 143 -8.03 31.27 -4.57
N ALA A 144 -7.88 31.83 -3.38
CA ALA A 144 -7.70 33.27 -3.25
C ALA A 144 -6.21 33.59 -3.44
N ARG A 145 -5.92 34.33 -4.52
CA ARG A 145 -4.60 34.89 -4.87
C ARG A 145 -3.97 35.62 -3.69
#